data_AF-A0A6A6XMV8-F1
#
_entry.id   AF-A0A6A6XMV8-F1
#
_cell.length_a   1.000
_cell.length_b   1.000
_cell.length_c   1.000
_cell.angle_alpha   90.00
_cell.angle_beta   90.00
_cell.angle_gamma   90.00
#
_symmetry.space_group_name_H-M   'P 1'
#
loop_
_entity.id
_entity.type
_entity.pdbx_description
1 polymer ?
#
loop_
_entity_poly.entity_id
_entity_poly.type
_entity_poly.pdbx_seq_one_letter_code
_entity_poly.pdbx_strand_id
1 'polypeptide(L)'
;MDNATVVSDFNSAETSNVPIPFNCIVPTKAGWRVDGQVLLGQHRMAICQLGTGGNGLIAITGGLTSEFFDETNPTETDQPARISDNWKRGTAYVLLNVTFGDEDRWRDAIQEGANPPATTAHGAWQDLLYADAQLILSVSLCYAAFNTAELPVRISSIANRTEPLPLFKSSRQTYDFSDIRKQYDQDRTLNNVDRGILDLAPVRSSWLAQPDELPPVEPWIRASADMYQGIGGSGSWPNTTAVLWQSYDCQLKSGKDFSGLWVCPSLMHVLLFQEILRTGGSPAFAVQALITSLANLAYYDQLAQFDKLDEVAQGYWITSNIAVQHTGFLAIATVMGFHLALVIICLYMFLSETKWSIMGNTWCAIAQLVNTQMIEFWGEAANGATVNNLRRMLEGENRSTIKVGIGEDASGLVGLRKRFAEGM
;
A
#
# COMPACT_ATOMS: atom_id res chain seq x y z
N MET A 1 -33.51 25.38 7.17
CA MET A 1 -32.81 24.96 5.94
C MET A 1 -33.62 25.49 4.79
N ASP A 2 -33.45 26.76 4.50
CA ASP A 2 -34.08 27.44 3.39
C ASP A 2 -33.03 27.61 2.28
N ASN A 3 -33.46 27.53 1.02
CA ASN A 3 -32.59 27.64 -0.15
C ASN A 3 -31.98 29.05 -0.22
N ALA A 4 -30.68 29.17 0.02
CA ALA A 4 -29.94 30.38 -0.31
C ALA A 4 -29.36 30.21 -1.72
N THR A 5 -30.03 30.77 -2.72
CA THR A 5 -29.53 30.84 -4.10
C THR A 5 -28.50 31.96 -4.19
N VAL A 6 -27.23 31.61 -4.32
CA VAL A 6 -26.17 32.59 -4.63
C VAL A 6 -26.21 32.85 -6.13
N VAL A 7 -26.94 33.88 -6.55
CA VAL A 7 -26.96 34.35 -7.94
C VAL A 7 -25.98 35.51 -8.05
N SER A 8 -24.85 35.28 -8.71
CA SER A 8 -23.92 36.36 -9.07
C SER A 8 -24.32 36.96 -10.42
N ASP A 9 -25.10 38.04 -10.42
CA ASP A 9 -25.39 38.82 -11.62
C ASP A 9 -24.22 39.78 -11.92
N PHE A 10 -23.33 39.36 -12.81
CA PHE A 10 -22.34 40.25 -13.44
C PHE A 10 -22.78 40.58 -14.86
N ASN A 11 -23.57 41.65 -15.00
CA ASN A 11 -23.97 42.20 -16.28
C ASN A 11 -22.87 43.11 -16.84
N SER A 12 -21.98 42.57 -17.68
CA SER A 12 -21.25 43.36 -18.67
C SER A 12 -21.38 42.70 -20.04
N ALA A 13 -21.98 43.43 -20.96
CA ALA A 13 -22.27 43.02 -22.33
C ALA A 13 -20.98 42.91 -23.16
N GLU A 14 -20.29 41.78 -23.05
CA GLU A 14 -19.39 41.26 -24.08
C GLU A 14 -19.73 39.77 -24.28
N THR A 15 -20.05 39.41 -25.51
CA THR A 15 -20.42 38.06 -25.92
C THR A 15 -19.21 37.12 -25.84
N SER A 16 -18.91 36.58 -24.65
CA SER A 16 -18.19 35.30 -24.51
C SER A 16 -18.28 34.66 -23.13
N ASN A 17 -18.60 35.39 -22.06
CA ASN A 17 -18.58 34.84 -20.69
C ASN A 17 -19.97 34.91 -20.03
N VAL A 18 -20.82 33.92 -20.31
CA VAL A 18 -22.07 33.75 -19.57
C VAL A 18 -21.75 33.07 -18.24
N PRO A 19 -22.02 33.69 -17.08
CA PRO A 19 -21.80 33.05 -15.79
C PRO A 19 -22.71 31.82 -15.66
N ILE A 20 -22.14 30.69 -15.24
CA ILE A 20 -22.91 29.47 -14.99
C ILE A 20 -23.23 29.41 -13.50
N PRO A 21 -24.52 29.49 -13.10
CA PRO A 21 -24.89 29.50 -11.69
C PRO A 21 -24.79 28.11 -11.05
N PHE A 22 -24.22 28.04 -9.85
CA PHE A 22 -24.29 26.88 -8.96
C PHE A 22 -25.47 27.04 -8.01
N ASN A 23 -26.28 25.98 -7.83
CA ASN A 23 -27.29 25.94 -6.77
C ASN A 23 -26.70 25.17 -5.59
N CYS A 24 -26.41 25.90 -4.53
CA CYS A 24 -25.71 25.39 -3.37
C CYS A 24 -26.57 25.48 -2.13
N ILE A 25 -26.45 24.48 -1.26
CA ILE A 25 -27.12 24.49 0.05
C ILE A 25 -26.08 24.31 1.14
N VAL A 26 -26.11 25.20 2.13
CA VAL A 26 -25.06 25.31 3.11
C VAL A 26 -25.58 24.99 4.50
N PRO A 27 -24.93 24.10 5.28
CA PRO A 27 -25.38 23.76 6.62
C PRO A 27 -25.06 24.88 7.61
N THR A 28 -26.02 25.80 7.83
CA THR A 28 -25.88 26.90 8.79
C THR A 28 -26.31 26.52 10.21
N LYS A 29 -27.14 25.49 10.36
CA LYS A 29 -27.63 25.02 11.66
C LYS A 29 -26.53 24.27 12.42
N ALA A 30 -26.18 24.75 13.60
CA ALA A 30 -25.33 24.00 14.53
C ALA A 30 -26.05 22.69 14.91
N GLY A 31 -25.36 21.55 14.79
CA GLY A 31 -25.91 20.24 15.16
C GLY A 31 -26.43 20.19 16.61
N TRP A 32 -27.23 19.18 16.93
CA TRP A 32 -27.76 18.94 18.27
C TRP A 32 -26.62 19.02 19.31
N ARG A 33 -26.82 19.85 20.34
CA ARG A 33 -25.92 19.97 21.49
C ARG A 33 -25.94 18.67 22.32
N VAL A 34 -25.00 17.77 22.12
CA VAL A 34 -24.71 16.75 23.13
C VAL A 34 -23.92 17.47 24.22
N ASP A 35 -24.51 17.63 25.41
CA ASP A 35 -23.91 18.27 26.60
C ASP A 35 -23.47 19.74 26.47
N GLY A 36 -24.22 20.55 25.71
CA GLY A 36 -24.02 22.01 25.69
C GLY A 36 -22.73 22.49 25.02
N GLN A 37 -21.88 21.58 24.54
CA GLN A 37 -20.71 21.91 23.72
C GLN A 37 -21.08 21.79 22.25
N VAL A 38 -21.11 22.92 21.55
CA VAL A 38 -20.86 22.90 20.10
C VAL A 38 -19.48 22.27 19.95
N LEU A 39 -19.33 21.23 19.14
CA LEU A 39 -18.02 20.68 18.78
C LEU A 39 -17.25 21.76 18.00
N LEU A 40 -16.61 22.65 18.76
CA LEU A 40 -15.76 23.73 18.29
C LEU A 40 -14.65 23.07 17.44
N GLY A 41 -14.57 23.43 16.15
CA GLY A 41 -13.55 22.93 15.23
C GLY A 41 -14.01 21.90 14.18
N GLN A 42 -15.32 21.70 14.01
CA GLN A 42 -15.83 20.93 12.86
C GLN A 42 -16.23 21.85 11.70
N HIS A 43 -15.65 21.58 10.52
CA HIS A 43 -15.98 22.29 9.28
C HIS A 43 -17.42 21.99 8.85
N ARG A 44 -18.24 23.02 8.68
CA ARG A 44 -19.61 22.91 8.16
C ARG A 44 -19.58 23.07 6.66
N MET A 45 -19.45 21.95 5.95
CA MET A 45 -19.12 21.96 4.53
C MET A 45 -20.25 21.45 3.65
N ALA A 46 -20.27 21.95 2.42
CA ALA A 46 -21.06 21.43 1.32
C ALA A 46 -20.22 21.39 0.04
N ILE A 47 -20.51 20.42 -0.81
CA ILE A 47 -19.99 20.34 -2.17
C ILE A 47 -21.18 20.49 -3.11
N CYS A 48 -21.14 21.48 -3.99
CA CYS A 48 -22.13 21.67 -5.02
C CYS A 48 -21.53 21.26 -6.35
N GLN A 49 -22.19 20.34 -7.02
CA GLN A 49 -21.82 19.94 -8.36
C GLN A 49 -22.48 20.88 -9.37
N LEU A 50 -21.74 21.28 -10.40
CA LEU A 50 -22.33 21.97 -11.53
C LEU A 50 -23.22 21.02 -12.33
N GLY A 51 -24.44 21.44 -12.66
CA GLY A 51 -25.43 20.56 -13.28
C GLY A 51 -25.19 20.25 -14.76
N THR A 52 -25.11 18.98 -15.12
CA THR A 52 -25.12 18.45 -16.50
C THR A 52 -26.54 18.19 -17.00
N GLY A 53 -27.12 19.12 -17.76
CA GLY A 53 -28.49 18.94 -18.23
C GLY A 53 -28.92 19.78 -19.43
N GLY A 54 -29.38 19.09 -20.48
CA GLY A 54 -30.28 19.64 -21.48
C GLY A 54 -30.59 18.64 -22.60
N ASN A 55 -31.83 18.13 -22.64
CA ASN A 55 -32.41 17.60 -23.88
C ASN A 55 -32.89 18.79 -24.72
N GLY A 56 -32.08 19.20 -25.69
CA GLY A 56 -32.41 20.22 -26.68
C GLY A 56 -31.42 21.38 -26.71
N LEU A 57 -30.73 21.53 -27.85
CA LEU A 57 -29.93 22.65 -28.41
C LEU A 57 -28.97 23.49 -27.53
N ILE A 58 -29.07 23.42 -26.20
CA ILE A 58 -28.14 23.94 -25.22
C ILE A 58 -28.06 22.87 -24.12
N ALA A 59 -27.45 21.73 -24.46
CA ALA A 59 -26.99 20.78 -23.46
C ALA A 59 -25.83 21.45 -22.71
N ILE A 60 -26.14 22.21 -21.66
CA ILE A 60 -25.09 22.70 -20.77
C ILE A 60 -24.63 21.46 -20.01
N THR A 61 -23.61 20.79 -20.55
CA THR A 61 -22.77 19.93 -19.75
C THR A 61 -22.28 20.80 -18.61
N GLY A 62 -22.64 20.47 -17.37
CA GLY A 62 -22.15 21.10 -16.14
C GLY A 62 -20.74 20.66 -15.81
N GLY A 63 -19.92 20.51 -16.83
CA GLY A 63 -18.52 20.84 -16.73
C GLY A 63 -18.37 22.13 -17.50
N LEU A 64 -17.48 22.99 -17.04
CA LEU A 64 -16.63 23.58 -18.05
C LEU A 64 -16.01 22.37 -18.78
N THR A 65 -16.53 22.07 -19.98
CA THR A 65 -15.98 21.05 -20.89
C THR A 65 -14.49 21.24 -20.81
N SER A 66 -13.72 20.25 -20.32
CA SER A 66 -12.27 20.32 -20.09
C SER A 66 -11.72 21.64 -20.62
N GLU A 67 -11.64 22.68 -19.77
CA GLU A 67 -11.13 23.99 -20.23
C GLU A 67 -9.73 23.82 -20.82
N PHE A 68 -9.09 22.71 -20.45
CA PHE A 68 -7.95 22.11 -21.12
C PHE A 68 -8.38 21.65 -22.51
N PHE A 69 -8.28 22.58 -23.46
CA PHE A 69 -8.22 22.26 -24.90
C PHE A 69 -7.10 21.24 -25.17
N ASP A 70 -6.04 21.31 -24.37
CA ASP A 70 -4.90 20.43 -24.35
C ASP A 70 -4.70 19.86 -22.92
N GLU A 71 -4.85 18.54 -22.77
CA GLU A 71 -4.63 17.81 -21.51
C GLU A 71 -3.19 17.94 -20.98
N THR A 72 -2.25 18.45 -21.80
CA THR A 72 -0.86 18.72 -21.43
C THR A 72 -0.59 20.18 -21.01
N ASN A 73 -1.51 21.10 -21.30
CA ASN A 73 -1.41 22.52 -20.89
C ASN A 73 -2.72 23.02 -20.28
N PRO A 74 -2.91 22.84 -18.95
CA PRO A 74 -4.18 23.14 -18.28
C PRO A 74 -4.50 24.64 -18.12
N THR A 75 -3.76 25.55 -18.77
CA THR A 75 -3.96 27.01 -18.66
C THR A 75 -4.56 27.65 -19.92
N GLU A 76 -4.78 26.88 -20.99
CA GLU A 76 -5.23 27.39 -22.28
C GLU A 76 -6.75 27.21 -22.45
N THR A 77 -7.52 28.24 -22.10
CA THR A 77 -8.99 28.23 -22.01
C THR A 77 -9.70 28.92 -23.19
N ASP A 78 -8.97 29.35 -24.22
CA ASP A 78 -9.33 30.52 -25.05
C ASP A 78 -10.11 30.19 -26.35
N GLN A 79 -10.89 29.10 -26.39
CA GLN A 79 -11.78 28.82 -27.52
C GLN A 79 -13.20 28.48 -27.01
N PRO A 80 -14.25 29.19 -27.45
CA PRO A 80 -15.63 28.80 -27.20
C PRO A 80 -15.93 27.53 -28.00
N ALA A 81 -15.50 26.39 -27.46
CA ALA A 81 -15.78 25.10 -28.06
C ALA A 81 -17.30 24.95 -28.16
N ARG A 82 -17.79 24.68 -29.38
CA ARG A 82 -19.18 24.25 -29.55
C ARG A 82 -19.38 23.03 -28.66
N ILE A 83 -20.23 23.20 -27.63
CA ILE A 83 -20.65 22.20 -26.65
C ILE A 83 -21.60 21.21 -27.35
N SER A 84 -21.14 20.61 -28.45
CA SER A 84 -21.87 19.60 -29.23
C SER A 84 -21.12 18.27 -29.28
N ASP A 85 -19.87 18.25 -28.81
CA ASP A 85 -19.05 17.05 -28.81
C ASP A 85 -19.24 16.32 -27.49
N ASN A 86 -19.95 15.19 -27.55
CA ASN A 86 -20.33 14.29 -26.45
C ASN A 86 -19.15 13.70 -25.65
N TRP A 87 -17.92 14.17 -25.88
CA TRP A 87 -16.67 13.58 -25.42
C TRP A 87 -15.88 14.43 -24.42
N LYS A 88 -16.29 15.69 -24.15
CA LYS A 88 -15.60 16.54 -23.17
C LYS A 88 -16.19 16.39 -21.77
N ARG A 89 -15.68 15.39 -21.03
CA ARG A 89 -16.20 14.97 -19.74
C ARG A 89 -15.34 15.52 -18.59
N GLY A 90 -15.71 16.68 -18.05
CA GLY A 90 -15.14 17.25 -16.82
C GLY A 90 -16.27 17.71 -15.91
N THR A 91 -16.05 17.76 -14.59
CA THR A 91 -17.07 18.19 -13.62
C THR A 91 -16.48 19.26 -12.71
N ALA A 92 -17.21 20.36 -12.52
CA ALA A 92 -16.83 21.43 -11.61
C ALA A 92 -17.59 21.32 -10.30
N TYR A 93 -16.88 21.57 -9.20
CA TYR A 93 -17.41 21.52 -7.85
C TYR A 93 -17.11 22.82 -7.12
N VAL A 94 -18.14 23.42 -6.53
CA VAL A 94 -17.99 24.51 -5.58
C VAL A 94 -18.05 23.94 -4.18
N LEU A 95 -16.99 24.19 -3.41
CA LEU A 95 -16.89 23.82 -2.01
C LEU A 95 -17.22 25.03 -1.18
N LEU A 96 -18.14 24.86 -0.25
CA LEU A 96 -18.53 25.89 0.70
C LEU A 96 -18.19 25.40 2.10
N ASN A 97 -17.54 26.25 2.89
CA ASN A 97 -17.28 25.99 4.30
C ASN A 97 -17.70 27.21 5.12
N VAL A 98 -18.48 26.98 6.17
CA VAL A 98 -19.01 28.05 7.01
C VAL A 98 -18.39 28.01 8.39
N THR A 99 -18.03 29.19 8.90
CA THR A 99 -17.53 29.37 10.26
C THR A 99 -18.68 29.48 11.28
N PHE A 100 -18.36 29.98 12.47
CA PHE A 100 -19.31 30.11 13.57
C PHE A 100 -20.48 31.03 13.21
N GLY A 101 -21.64 30.76 13.79
CA GLY A 101 -22.90 31.45 13.51
C GLY A 101 -24.08 30.50 13.68
N ASP A 102 -25.22 31.03 14.13
CA ASP A 102 -26.50 30.33 14.09
C ASP A 102 -27.22 30.62 12.77
N GLU A 103 -28.28 29.86 12.50
CA GLU A 103 -29.04 29.96 11.26
C GLU A 103 -29.64 31.36 11.06
N ASP A 104 -30.07 32.02 12.15
CA ASP A 104 -30.70 33.33 12.10
C ASP A 104 -29.71 34.43 11.75
N ARG A 105 -28.50 34.42 12.32
CA ARG A 105 -27.44 35.37 11.93
C ARG A 105 -27.01 35.22 10.47
N TRP A 106 -26.91 33.98 9.98
CA TRP A 106 -26.61 33.73 8.58
C TRP A 106 -27.73 34.19 7.64
N ARG A 107 -28.99 34.03 8.07
CA ARG A 107 -30.17 34.52 7.34
C ARG A 107 -30.21 36.04 7.25
N ASP A 108 -29.87 36.73 8.34
CA ASP A 108 -29.84 38.20 8.37
C ASP A 108 -28.68 38.76 7.53
N ALA A 109 -27.54 38.06 7.52
CA ALA A 109 -26.34 38.49 6.80
C ALA A 109 -26.37 38.22 5.29
N ILE A 110 -27.04 37.15 4.86
CA ILE A 110 -27.16 36.76 3.44
C ILE A 110 -28.62 36.95 3.01
N GLN A 111 -29.01 38.20 2.81
CA GLN A 111 -30.26 38.53 2.11
C GLN A 111 -30.10 38.25 0.59
N GLU A 112 -31.21 38.02 -0.12
CA GLU A 112 -31.20 37.76 -1.56
C GLU A 112 -30.47 38.89 -2.31
N GLY A 113 -29.45 38.54 -3.11
CA GLY A 113 -28.62 39.50 -3.84
C GLY A 113 -27.53 40.22 -3.01
N ALA A 114 -27.29 39.80 -1.76
CA ALA A 114 -26.25 40.39 -0.92
C ALA A 114 -24.83 40.03 -1.41
N ASN A 115 -24.05 41.05 -1.75
CA ASN A 115 -22.63 40.90 -2.00
C ASN A 115 -21.84 40.90 -0.68
N PRO A 116 -20.76 40.12 -0.57
CA PRO A 116 -19.93 40.11 0.62
C PRO A 116 -19.27 41.49 0.83
N PRO A 117 -19.36 42.08 2.03
CA PRO A 117 -18.72 43.36 2.36
C PRO A 117 -17.21 43.39 2.10
N ALA A 118 -16.53 42.27 2.34
CA ALA A 118 -15.10 42.12 2.11
C ALA A 118 -14.76 40.67 1.75
N THR A 119 -13.64 40.49 1.06
CA THR A 119 -13.13 39.17 0.68
C THR A 119 -11.64 39.07 0.98
N THR A 120 -11.19 37.87 1.39
CA THR A 120 -9.77 37.59 1.69
C THR A 120 -9.39 36.24 1.12
N ALA A 121 -8.26 36.16 0.40
CA ALA A 121 -7.74 34.89 -0.10
C ALA A 121 -6.91 34.16 0.96
N HIS A 122 -7.13 32.85 1.11
CA HIS A 122 -6.42 31.99 2.04
C HIS A 122 -6.13 30.61 1.40
N GLY A 123 -4.92 30.46 0.85
CA GLY A 123 -4.53 29.22 0.16
C GLY A 123 -5.42 28.96 -1.06
N ALA A 124 -6.09 27.81 -1.07
CA ALA A 124 -7.06 27.44 -2.11
C ALA A 124 -8.50 27.98 -1.85
N TRP A 125 -8.70 28.70 -0.74
CA TRP A 125 -9.99 29.25 -0.34
C TRP A 125 -10.07 30.75 -0.59
N GLN A 126 -11.27 31.20 -0.93
CA GLN A 126 -11.67 32.59 -0.90
C GLN A 126 -12.67 32.79 0.24
N ASP A 127 -12.26 33.52 1.27
CA ASP A 127 -13.13 33.85 2.40
C ASP A 127 -13.98 35.06 2.06
N LEU A 128 -15.29 34.90 2.20
CA LEU A 128 -16.30 35.94 2.08
C LEU A 128 -16.70 36.37 3.50
N LEU A 129 -16.43 37.63 3.84
CA LEU A 129 -16.57 38.15 5.20
C LEU A 129 -17.88 38.91 5.34
N TYR A 130 -18.73 38.46 6.25
CA TYR A 130 -20.01 39.07 6.60
C TYR A 130 -20.02 39.51 8.06
N ALA A 131 -20.90 40.45 8.40
CA ALA A 131 -21.10 40.97 9.75
C ALA A 131 -19.77 41.30 10.47
N ASP A 132 -18.96 42.18 9.85
CA ASP A 132 -17.65 42.59 10.36
C ASP A 132 -16.68 41.42 10.63
N ALA A 133 -16.66 40.44 9.71
CA ALA A 133 -15.85 39.21 9.78
C ALA A 133 -16.20 38.25 10.93
N GLN A 134 -17.37 38.39 11.56
CA GLN A 134 -17.88 37.41 12.51
C GLN A 134 -18.47 36.16 11.84
N LEU A 135 -18.92 36.31 10.59
CA LEU A 135 -19.49 35.26 9.76
C LEU A 135 -18.61 35.12 8.52
N ILE A 136 -17.98 33.96 8.35
CA ILE A 136 -17.04 33.71 7.25
C ILE A 136 -17.55 32.52 6.44
N LEU A 137 -17.76 32.77 5.15
CA LEU A 137 -18.08 31.76 4.15
C LEU A 137 -16.85 31.57 3.26
N SER A 138 -16.14 30.46 3.45
CA SER A 138 -15.02 30.08 2.60
C SER A 138 -15.53 29.35 1.38
N VAL A 139 -15.10 29.78 0.20
CA VAL A 139 -15.47 29.21 -1.10
C VAL A 139 -14.21 28.71 -1.81
N SER A 140 -14.27 27.53 -2.41
CA SER A 140 -13.21 26.98 -3.26
C SER A 140 -13.84 26.36 -4.49
N LEU A 141 -13.25 26.59 -5.66
CA LEU A 141 -13.66 25.96 -6.92
C LEU A 141 -12.69 24.82 -7.24
N CYS A 142 -13.22 23.64 -7.54
CA CYS A 142 -12.45 22.45 -7.87
C CYS A 142 -12.92 21.86 -9.20
N TYR A 143 -11.96 21.40 -9.98
CA TYR A 143 -12.19 20.75 -11.27
C TYR A 143 -11.75 19.31 -11.19
N ALA A 144 -12.61 18.40 -11.62
CA ALA A 144 -12.28 16.99 -11.74
C ALA A 144 -12.24 16.58 -13.22
N ALA A 145 -11.06 16.13 -13.65
CA ALA A 145 -10.87 15.40 -14.90
C ALA A 145 -10.91 13.88 -14.62
N PHE A 146 -11.92 13.42 -13.88
CA PHE A 146 -12.09 12.01 -13.56
C PHE A 146 -12.76 11.28 -14.73
N ASN A 147 -12.13 10.25 -15.25
CA ASN A 147 -12.72 9.45 -16.32
C ASN A 147 -12.26 7.99 -16.21
N THR A 148 -12.90 7.11 -16.96
CA THR A 148 -12.51 5.70 -17.05
C THR A 148 -12.17 5.35 -18.48
N ALA A 149 -11.14 4.55 -18.68
CA ALA A 149 -10.75 4.03 -19.97
C ALA A 149 -10.49 2.52 -19.87
N GLU A 150 -10.69 1.84 -20.98
CA GLU A 150 -10.31 0.43 -21.12
C GLU A 150 -8.93 0.36 -21.77
N LEU A 151 -7.91 0.02 -20.97
CA LEU A 151 -6.52 0.04 -21.41
C LEU A 151 -5.85 -1.32 -21.22
N PRO A 152 -5.04 -1.79 -22.19
CA PRO A 152 -4.19 -2.95 -21.98
C PRO A 152 -3.05 -2.55 -21.03
N VAL A 153 -3.13 -3.01 -19.78
CA VAL A 153 -2.14 -2.70 -18.74
C VAL A 153 -1.57 -3.96 -18.12
N ARG A 154 -0.29 -3.92 -17.78
CA ARG A 154 0.34 -4.87 -16.86
C ARG A 154 0.34 -4.26 -15.47
N ILE A 155 -0.29 -4.95 -14.54
CA ILE A 155 -0.47 -4.50 -13.16
C ILE A 155 0.40 -5.38 -12.24
N SER A 156 1.29 -4.80 -11.44
CA SER A 156 2.24 -5.61 -10.66
C SER A 156 2.68 -5.01 -9.32
N SER A 157 3.27 -5.87 -8.47
CA SER A 157 3.83 -5.53 -7.16
C SER A 157 5.06 -6.37 -6.87
N ILE A 158 5.96 -5.84 -6.04
CA ILE A 158 6.99 -6.62 -5.35
C ILE A 158 6.57 -7.06 -3.94
N ALA A 159 5.47 -6.54 -3.40
CA ALA A 159 5.00 -6.80 -2.05
C ALA A 159 3.51 -7.19 -2.01
N ASN A 160 3.14 -7.99 -1.01
CA ASN A 160 1.74 -8.23 -0.71
C ASN A 160 1.08 -6.96 -0.17
N ARG A 161 -0.20 -6.78 -0.44
CA ARG A 161 -0.96 -5.57 -0.11
C ARG A 161 -2.38 -5.93 0.30
N THR A 162 -2.95 -5.10 1.16
CA THR A 162 -4.35 -5.16 1.55
C THR A 162 -4.92 -3.75 1.42
N GLU A 163 -6.15 -3.65 0.94
CA GLU A 163 -6.85 -2.38 0.88
C GLU A 163 -7.05 -1.81 2.30
N PRO A 164 -6.69 -0.54 2.55
CA PRO A 164 -6.80 0.05 3.88
C PRO A 164 -8.28 0.28 4.24
N LEU A 165 -8.60 0.05 5.52
CA LEU A 165 -9.92 0.29 6.08
C LEU A 165 -9.82 1.36 7.17
N PRO A 166 -10.87 2.18 7.39
CA PRO A 166 -10.89 3.14 8.50
C PRO A 166 -10.75 2.42 9.84
N LEU A 167 -9.80 2.86 10.67
CA LEU A 167 -9.55 2.24 11.98
C LEU A 167 -10.23 3.04 13.08
N PHE A 168 -11.14 2.41 13.83
CA PHE A 168 -11.74 3.07 14.99
C PHE A 168 -10.72 3.15 16.14
N LYS A 169 -10.37 4.37 16.56
CA LYS A 169 -9.47 4.62 17.69
C LYS A 169 -10.30 4.89 18.95
N SER A 170 -10.43 3.86 19.79
CA SER A 170 -11.20 3.94 21.04
C SER A 170 -10.70 5.03 22.00
N SER A 171 -9.41 5.38 21.98
CA SER A 171 -8.86 6.45 22.83
C SER A 171 -9.36 7.85 22.48
N ARG A 172 -9.72 8.09 21.21
CA ARG A 172 -10.20 9.38 20.70
C ARG A 172 -11.68 9.34 20.30
N GLN A 173 -12.34 8.18 20.42
CA GLN A 173 -13.72 7.95 19.99
C GLN A 173 -13.97 8.42 18.56
N THR A 174 -13.01 8.16 17.67
CA THR A 174 -13.05 8.63 16.28
C THR A 174 -12.42 7.61 15.34
N TYR A 175 -12.75 7.71 14.05
CA TYR A 175 -12.10 6.91 13.01
C TYR A 175 -10.83 7.61 12.55
N ASP A 176 -9.80 6.82 12.28
CA ASP A 176 -8.52 7.24 11.76
C ASP A 176 -8.41 6.77 10.31
N PHE A 177 -8.18 7.73 9.40
CA PHE A 177 -8.07 7.51 7.96
C PHE A 177 -6.62 7.64 7.46
N SER A 178 -5.62 7.63 8.36
CA SER A 178 -4.21 7.77 7.99
C SER A 178 -3.73 6.79 6.91
N ASP A 179 -4.10 5.52 6.99
CA ASP A 179 -3.70 4.52 5.98
C ASP A 179 -4.35 4.77 4.60
N ILE A 180 -5.60 5.25 4.58
CA ILE A 180 -6.30 5.63 3.34
C ILE A 180 -5.65 6.89 2.74
N ARG A 181 -5.37 7.90 3.57
CA ARG A 181 -4.67 9.13 3.15
C ARG A 181 -3.27 8.82 2.63
N LYS A 182 -2.58 7.86 3.23
CA LYS A 182 -1.29 7.33 2.76
C LYS A 182 -1.41 6.66 1.40
N GLN A 183 -2.42 5.81 1.20
CA GLN A 183 -2.66 5.14 -0.09
C GLN A 183 -2.94 6.15 -1.23
N TYR A 184 -3.72 7.20 -0.93
CA TYR A 184 -4.00 8.30 -1.87
C TYR A 184 -2.85 9.30 -2.03
N ASP A 185 -1.80 9.19 -1.21
CA ASP A 185 -0.57 10.00 -1.26
C ASP A 185 -0.84 11.51 -1.09
N GLN A 186 -1.52 11.85 0.02
CA GLN A 186 -1.78 13.24 0.39
C GLN A 186 -0.55 14.12 0.38
N ASP A 187 0.58 13.59 0.84
CA ASP A 187 1.84 14.32 0.96
C ASP A 187 2.66 14.34 -0.35
N ARG A 188 2.26 13.56 -1.37
CA ARG A 188 2.95 13.44 -2.68
C ARG A 188 4.42 13.06 -2.57
N THR A 189 4.78 12.27 -1.56
CA THR A 189 6.17 11.89 -1.28
C THR A 189 6.42 10.40 -1.39
N LEU A 190 5.36 9.58 -1.49
CA LEU A 190 5.45 8.14 -1.39
C LEU A 190 5.46 7.49 -2.77
N ASN A 191 6.31 6.49 -2.95
CA ASN A 191 6.24 5.63 -4.13
C ASN A 191 5.05 4.65 -4.03
N ASN A 192 4.72 3.98 -5.14
CA ASN A 192 3.60 3.06 -5.21
C ASN A 192 3.68 1.89 -4.20
N VAL A 193 4.89 1.40 -3.90
CA VAL A 193 5.11 0.32 -2.93
C VAL A 193 4.78 0.80 -1.52
N ASP A 194 5.28 1.97 -1.12
CA ASP A 194 5.04 2.56 0.19
C ASP A 194 3.58 2.95 0.40
N ARG A 195 2.90 3.34 -0.67
CA ARG A 195 1.45 3.59 -0.72
C ARG A 195 0.61 2.31 -0.69
N GLY A 196 1.22 1.15 -0.93
CA GLY A 196 0.51 -0.13 -1.02
C GLY A 196 -0.32 -0.28 -2.30
N ILE A 197 -0.04 0.46 -3.38
CA ILE A 197 -0.75 0.38 -4.67
C ILE A 197 0.05 -0.33 -5.76
N LEU A 198 -0.62 -0.74 -6.83
CA LEU A 198 -0.03 -1.48 -7.95
C LEU A 198 0.70 -0.55 -8.93
N ASP A 199 1.83 -1.03 -9.44
CA ASP A 199 2.51 -0.40 -10.55
C ASP A 199 1.79 -0.77 -11.84
N LEU A 200 1.54 0.24 -12.66
CA LEU A 200 0.95 0.12 -13.98
C LEU A 200 2.05 0.25 -15.05
N ALA A 201 2.08 -0.70 -15.99
CA ALA A 201 2.93 -0.65 -17.17
C ALA A 201 2.07 -0.81 -18.44
N PRO A 202 2.44 -0.15 -19.57
CA PRO A 202 3.59 0.74 -19.73
C PRO A 202 3.44 2.05 -18.94
N VAL A 203 4.57 2.62 -18.51
CA VAL A 203 4.56 3.93 -17.83
C VAL A 203 4.16 4.98 -18.87
N ARG A 204 3.06 5.69 -18.61
CA ARG A 204 2.59 6.80 -19.43
C ARG A 204 3.02 8.12 -18.80
N SER A 205 3.22 9.15 -19.63
CA SER A 205 3.44 10.53 -19.16
C SER A 205 2.20 11.11 -18.48
N SER A 206 1.01 10.66 -18.89
CA SER A 206 -0.28 10.99 -18.29
C SER A 206 -1.21 9.78 -18.33
N TRP A 207 -2.04 9.65 -17.30
CA TRP A 207 -3.13 8.66 -17.23
C TRP A 207 -4.49 9.28 -17.58
N LEU A 208 -4.50 10.50 -18.10
CA LEU A 208 -5.68 11.08 -18.72
C LEU A 208 -6.01 10.28 -19.99
N ALA A 209 -7.25 9.81 -20.03
CA ALA A 209 -7.75 8.97 -21.11
C ALA A 209 -7.85 9.76 -22.40
N GLN A 210 -7.19 9.28 -23.45
CA GLN A 210 -7.25 9.91 -24.76
C GLN A 210 -8.63 9.70 -25.41
N PRO A 211 -9.07 10.56 -26.36
CA PRO A 211 -10.42 10.48 -26.94
C PRO A 211 -10.79 9.12 -27.53
N ASP A 212 -9.81 8.38 -28.07
CA ASP A 212 -9.97 7.04 -28.63
C ASP A 212 -10.00 5.92 -27.57
N GLU A 213 -9.58 6.22 -26.34
CA GLU A 213 -9.60 5.32 -25.17
C GLU A 213 -10.89 5.44 -24.36
N LEU A 214 -11.67 6.48 -24.62
CA LEU A 214 -12.92 6.75 -23.91
C LEU A 214 -14.04 5.81 -24.35
N PRO A 215 -14.84 5.29 -23.41
CA PRO A 215 -15.99 4.48 -23.78
C PRO A 215 -17.02 5.33 -24.55
N PRO A 216 -17.70 4.74 -25.55
CA PRO A 216 -18.65 5.46 -26.41
C PRO A 216 -19.87 6.01 -25.65
N VAL A 217 -20.12 5.50 -24.44
CA VAL A 217 -21.21 5.90 -23.54
C VAL A 217 -20.61 6.36 -22.20
N GLU A 218 -21.37 7.14 -21.43
CA GLU A 218 -20.96 7.55 -20.07
C GLU A 218 -20.69 6.29 -19.21
N PRO A 219 -19.51 6.17 -18.58
CA PRO A 219 -19.19 5.03 -17.76
C PRO A 219 -19.93 5.16 -16.43
N TRP A 220 -20.60 4.10 -16.01
CA TRP A 220 -21.38 4.07 -14.78
C TRP A 220 -20.53 4.37 -13.52
N ILE A 221 -19.22 4.03 -13.52
CA ILE A 221 -18.29 4.38 -12.43
C ILE A 221 -18.18 5.89 -12.30
N ARG A 222 -17.99 6.59 -13.43
CA ARG A 222 -17.92 8.04 -13.47
C ARG A 222 -19.26 8.65 -13.10
N ALA A 223 -20.37 8.19 -13.67
CA ALA A 223 -21.69 8.68 -13.32
C ALA A 223 -22.01 8.55 -11.81
N SER A 224 -21.54 7.47 -11.18
CA SER A 224 -21.71 7.23 -9.73
C SER A 224 -20.81 8.15 -8.90
N ALA A 225 -19.54 8.28 -9.28
CA ALA A 225 -18.56 9.12 -8.57
C ALA A 225 -18.85 10.62 -8.74
N ASP A 226 -19.37 11.01 -9.90
CA ASP A 226 -19.79 12.36 -10.22
C ASP A 226 -21.14 12.71 -9.62
N MET A 227 -21.74 11.88 -8.75
CA MET A 227 -23.06 12.14 -8.15
C MET A 227 -24.20 12.35 -9.18
N TYR A 228 -23.97 11.96 -10.44
CA TYR A 228 -24.83 12.24 -11.59
C TYR A 228 -25.99 11.25 -11.72
N GLN A 229 -25.81 10.00 -11.29
CA GLN A 229 -26.90 9.01 -11.28
C GLN A 229 -26.90 8.15 -10.02
N GLY A 230 -28.06 8.07 -9.36
CA GLY A 230 -28.34 7.03 -8.38
C GLY A 230 -28.38 5.67 -9.05
N ILE A 231 -27.68 4.68 -8.47
CA ILE A 231 -27.71 3.29 -8.90
C ILE A 231 -29.15 2.77 -8.73
N GLY A 232 -29.87 2.55 -9.84
CA GLY A 232 -31.15 1.82 -9.86
C GLY A 232 -32.46 2.61 -9.76
N GLY A 233 -32.48 3.94 -9.93
CA GLY A 233 -33.75 4.68 -9.90
C GLY A 233 -33.66 6.11 -10.39
N SER A 234 -34.76 6.63 -10.92
CA SER A 234 -34.94 8.05 -11.22
C SER A 234 -34.60 8.91 -10.00
N GLY A 235 -33.47 9.60 -9.99
CA GLY A 235 -33.15 10.50 -8.88
C GLY A 235 -31.68 10.85 -8.72
N SER A 236 -31.20 11.76 -9.56
CA SER A 236 -30.47 12.97 -9.14
C SER A 236 -30.58 13.94 -10.30
N TRP A 237 -31.09 15.13 -10.05
CA TRP A 237 -31.13 16.17 -11.07
C TRP A 237 -29.72 16.78 -11.15
N PRO A 238 -29.29 17.28 -12.33
CA PRO A 238 -28.12 18.12 -12.41
C PRO A 238 -28.22 19.26 -11.38
N ASN A 239 -27.09 19.65 -10.78
CA ASN A 239 -26.99 20.69 -9.75
C ASN A 239 -27.35 20.20 -8.34
N THR A 240 -26.67 19.14 -7.90
CA THR A 240 -26.88 18.51 -6.59
C THR A 240 -25.85 19.01 -5.57
N THR A 241 -26.30 19.24 -4.33
CA THR A 241 -25.44 19.60 -3.20
C THR A 241 -25.21 18.41 -2.26
N ALA A 242 -23.97 17.96 -2.08
CA ALA A 242 -23.60 17.03 -1.00
C ALA A 242 -23.29 17.79 0.30
N VAL A 243 -24.06 17.53 1.36
CA VAL A 243 -23.86 18.16 2.67
C VAL A 243 -22.86 17.35 3.50
N LEU A 244 -21.65 17.86 3.68
CA LEU A 244 -20.55 17.22 4.43
C LEU A 244 -20.53 17.64 5.90
N TRP A 245 -21.69 17.52 6.55
CA TRP A 245 -21.90 17.88 7.95
C TRP A 245 -22.76 16.84 8.68
N GLN A 246 -22.62 16.76 10.01
CA GLN A 246 -23.24 15.72 10.84
C GLN A 246 -24.73 15.50 10.52
N SER A 247 -25.04 14.25 10.20
CA SER A 247 -26.13 13.83 9.32
C SER A 247 -27.46 13.51 10.01
N TYR A 248 -27.68 13.91 11.27
CA TYR A 248 -28.94 13.58 11.95
C TYR A 248 -30.14 14.32 11.31
N ASP A 249 -30.02 15.62 11.05
CA ASP A 249 -31.09 16.40 10.39
C ASP A 249 -31.23 16.05 8.90
N CYS A 250 -30.14 15.64 8.25
CA CYS A 250 -30.11 15.27 6.83
C CYS A 250 -30.85 13.93 6.59
N GLN A 251 -30.74 12.97 7.52
CA GLN A 251 -31.41 11.67 7.44
C GLN A 251 -32.89 11.72 7.85
N LEU A 252 -33.27 12.57 8.81
CA LEU A 252 -34.67 12.64 9.27
C LEU A 252 -35.61 13.39 8.31
N LYS A 253 -35.09 14.35 7.54
CA LYS A 253 -35.89 15.11 6.56
C LYS A 253 -35.95 14.45 5.17
N SER A 254 -35.19 13.40 4.90
CA SER A 254 -35.23 12.70 3.61
C SER A 254 -36.55 11.97 3.36
N GLY A 255 -37.41 11.83 4.36
CA GLY A 255 -38.63 11.03 4.28
C GLY A 255 -39.86 11.68 3.64
N LYS A 256 -39.93 13.02 3.44
CA LYS A 256 -41.14 13.68 2.90
C LYS A 256 -40.96 14.87 1.94
N ASP A 257 -39.83 15.60 1.99
CA ASP A 257 -39.60 16.80 1.16
C ASP A 257 -38.24 16.74 0.42
N PHE A 258 -37.92 15.60 -0.19
CA PHE A 258 -36.68 15.45 -0.94
C PHE A 258 -36.80 16.12 -2.31
N SER A 259 -36.38 17.38 -2.41
CA SER A 259 -36.42 18.18 -3.65
C SER A 259 -35.40 17.74 -4.72
N GLY A 260 -34.65 16.65 -4.50
CA GLY A 260 -33.63 16.17 -5.44
C GLY A 260 -32.41 17.10 -5.58
N LEU A 261 -32.33 18.18 -4.77
CA LEU A 261 -31.30 19.23 -4.83
C LEU A 261 -30.13 19.00 -3.86
N TRP A 262 -30.24 18.06 -2.92
CA TRP A 262 -29.16 17.71 -2.01
C TRP A 262 -29.04 16.21 -1.79
N VAL A 263 -27.86 15.74 -1.40
CA VAL A 263 -27.59 14.39 -0.93
C VAL A 263 -26.92 14.43 0.44
N CYS A 264 -27.15 13.38 1.22
CA CYS A 264 -26.56 13.19 2.54
C CYS A 264 -25.54 12.04 2.45
N PRO A 265 -24.24 12.33 2.28
CA PRO A 265 -23.23 11.28 2.18
C PRO A 265 -23.16 10.45 3.47
N SER A 266 -22.71 9.21 3.34
CA SER A 266 -22.38 8.37 4.50
C SER A 266 -21.36 9.09 5.39
N LEU A 267 -21.51 8.92 6.71
CA LEU A 267 -20.65 9.56 7.71
C LEU A 267 -19.15 9.29 7.47
N MET A 268 -18.78 8.12 6.93
CA MET A 268 -17.38 7.81 6.65
C MET A 268 -16.77 8.72 5.59
N HIS A 269 -17.51 9.07 4.54
CA HIS A 269 -17.05 10.01 3.51
C HIS A 269 -16.90 11.43 4.08
N VAL A 270 -17.82 11.84 4.96
CA VAL A 270 -17.75 13.12 5.67
C VAL A 270 -16.50 13.19 6.53
N LEU A 271 -16.22 12.12 7.31
CA LEU A 271 -15.07 12.06 8.20
C LEU A 271 -13.74 12.04 7.42
N LEU A 272 -13.63 11.25 6.35
CA LEU A 272 -12.45 11.22 5.48
C LEU A 272 -12.14 12.63 4.92
N PHE A 273 -13.16 13.29 4.34
CA PHE A 273 -13.02 14.61 3.76
C PHE A 273 -12.58 15.64 4.81
N GLN A 274 -13.20 15.62 6.00
CA GLN A 274 -12.82 16.52 7.09
C GLN A 274 -11.42 16.23 7.63
N GLU A 275 -11.00 14.95 7.73
CA GLU A 275 -9.67 14.59 8.21
C GLU A 275 -8.58 15.07 7.25
N ILE A 276 -8.79 14.93 5.94
CA ILE A 276 -7.86 15.44 4.92
C ILE A 276 -7.61 16.94 5.12
N LEU A 277 -8.67 17.74 5.25
CA LEU A 277 -8.55 19.19 5.43
C LEU A 277 -7.87 19.53 6.77
N ARG A 278 -8.23 18.84 7.86
CA ARG A 278 -7.62 19.07 9.18
C ARG A 278 -6.14 18.72 9.23
N THR A 279 -5.70 17.76 8.41
CA THR A 279 -4.31 17.31 8.35
C THR A 279 -3.48 18.09 7.33
N GLY A 280 -4.00 19.20 6.81
CA GLY A 280 -3.29 20.09 5.89
C GLY A 280 -3.41 19.72 4.41
N GLY A 281 -4.29 18.78 4.06
CA GLY A 281 -4.62 18.46 2.68
C GLY A 281 -5.37 19.61 1.99
N SER A 282 -5.20 19.73 0.67
CA SER A 282 -5.91 20.74 -0.12
C SER A 282 -7.38 20.34 -0.37
N PRO A 283 -8.29 21.29 -0.64
CA PRO A 283 -9.68 20.99 -1.00
C PRO A 283 -9.79 20.13 -2.27
N ALA A 284 -8.92 20.39 -3.25
CA ALA A 284 -8.82 19.57 -4.46
C ALA A 284 -8.45 18.12 -4.14
N PHE A 285 -7.50 17.89 -3.24
CA PHE A 285 -7.13 16.54 -2.81
C PHE A 285 -8.27 15.86 -2.04
N ALA A 286 -9.01 16.60 -1.20
CA ALA A 286 -10.17 16.07 -0.50
C ALA A 286 -11.29 15.62 -1.46
N VAL A 287 -11.57 16.40 -2.52
CA VAL A 287 -12.51 16.04 -3.58
C VAL A 287 -12.01 14.83 -4.36
N GLN A 288 -10.72 14.82 -4.75
CA GLN A 288 -10.12 13.68 -5.44
C GLN A 288 -10.24 12.38 -4.63
N ALA A 289 -9.94 12.43 -3.33
CA ALA A 289 -10.07 11.28 -2.43
C ALA A 289 -11.52 10.80 -2.33
N LEU A 290 -12.48 11.73 -2.26
CA LEU A 290 -13.90 11.42 -2.23
C LEU A 290 -14.37 10.75 -3.53
N ILE A 291 -14.05 11.33 -4.69
CA ILE A 291 -14.37 10.78 -6.01
C ILE A 291 -13.75 9.39 -6.16
N THR A 292 -12.48 9.21 -5.76
CA THR A 292 -11.79 7.92 -5.81
C THR A 292 -12.48 6.88 -4.94
N SER A 293 -12.87 7.24 -3.71
CA SER A 293 -13.61 6.36 -2.80
C SER A 293 -14.98 5.97 -3.34
N LEU A 294 -15.71 6.91 -3.94
CA LEU A 294 -17.02 6.65 -4.55
C LEU A 294 -16.91 5.78 -5.81
N ALA A 295 -15.89 6.04 -6.64
CA ALA A 295 -15.60 5.22 -7.81
C ALA A 295 -15.25 3.78 -7.43
N ASN A 296 -14.49 3.61 -6.34
CA ASN A 296 -14.15 2.28 -5.81
C ASN A 296 -15.39 1.54 -5.28
N LEU A 297 -16.26 2.24 -4.55
CA LEU A 297 -17.52 1.68 -4.08
C LEU A 297 -18.39 1.23 -5.26
N ALA A 298 -18.53 2.07 -6.27
CA ALA A 298 -19.23 1.73 -7.50
C ALA A 298 -18.60 0.49 -8.15
N TYR A 299 -17.27 0.49 -8.32
CA TYR A 299 -16.52 -0.62 -8.89
C TYR A 299 -16.88 -1.96 -8.25
N TYR A 300 -16.83 -2.04 -6.92
CA TYR A 300 -17.14 -3.25 -6.19
C TYR A 300 -18.63 -3.62 -6.18
N ASP A 301 -19.52 -2.64 -6.18
CA ASP A 301 -20.98 -2.87 -6.21
C ASP A 301 -21.43 -3.55 -7.52
N GLN A 302 -20.79 -3.19 -8.63
CA GLN A 302 -21.12 -3.72 -9.96
C GLN A 302 -20.23 -4.90 -10.37
N LEU A 303 -19.30 -5.35 -9.52
CA LEU A 303 -18.34 -6.41 -9.84
C LEU A 303 -19.02 -7.69 -10.34
N ALA A 304 -20.18 -8.03 -9.78
CA ALA A 304 -20.96 -9.21 -10.18
C ALA A 304 -21.63 -9.09 -11.57
N GLN A 305 -21.71 -7.89 -12.12
CA GLN A 305 -22.31 -7.61 -13.43
C GLN A 305 -21.27 -7.62 -14.55
N PHE A 306 -19.98 -7.77 -14.24
CA PHE A 306 -18.95 -7.85 -15.26
C PHE A 306 -19.04 -9.17 -16.02
N ASP A 307 -19.50 -9.08 -17.25
CA ASP A 307 -19.63 -10.19 -18.20
C ASP A 307 -18.56 -10.14 -19.32
N LYS A 308 -17.64 -9.15 -19.25
CA LYS A 308 -16.53 -9.03 -20.19
C LYS A 308 -15.54 -10.18 -20.00
N LEU A 309 -15.33 -10.94 -21.07
CA LEU A 309 -14.33 -12.00 -21.14
C LEU A 309 -13.09 -11.47 -21.84
N ASP A 310 -11.93 -11.61 -21.19
CA ASP A 310 -10.64 -11.26 -21.75
C ASP A 310 -9.58 -12.27 -21.26
N GLU A 311 -8.51 -12.46 -22.04
CA GLU A 311 -7.42 -13.37 -21.67
C GLU A 311 -6.43 -12.63 -20.76
N VAL A 312 -6.54 -12.87 -19.45
CA VAL A 312 -5.71 -12.20 -18.45
C VAL A 312 -4.76 -13.18 -17.79
N ALA A 313 -3.46 -12.88 -17.82
CA ALA A 313 -2.47 -13.57 -17.00
C ALA A 313 -2.45 -12.97 -15.59
N GLN A 314 -2.77 -13.78 -14.58
CA GLN A 314 -2.88 -13.35 -13.19
C GLN A 314 -1.85 -14.07 -12.32
N GLY A 315 -1.24 -13.33 -11.39
CA GLY A 315 -0.31 -13.85 -10.40
C GLY A 315 -0.73 -13.40 -9.00
N TYR A 316 -0.73 -14.33 -8.05
CA TYR A 316 -1.19 -14.08 -6.69
C TYR A 316 -0.10 -14.38 -5.67
N TRP A 317 -0.08 -13.61 -4.59
CA TRP A 317 0.71 -13.94 -3.41
C TRP A 317 -0.01 -15.04 -2.64
N ILE A 318 0.62 -16.21 -2.55
CA ILE A 318 0.13 -17.31 -1.72
C ILE A 318 1.00 -17.44 -0.48
N THR A 319 0.37 -17.45 0.69
CA THR A 319 1.07 -17.81 1.92
C THR A 319 1.29 -19.31 1.91
N SER A 320 2.54 -19.73 1.70
CA SER A 320 2.91 -21.14 1.76
C SER A 320 3.60 -21.44 3.08
N ASN A 321 3.11 -22.46 3.79
CA ASN A 321 3.75 -22.97 5.00
C ASN A 321 5.05 -23.75 4.72
N ILE A 322 5.33 -24.04 3.44
CA ILE A 322 6.56 -24.69 2.99
C ILE A 322 7.24 -23.84 1.92
N ALA A 323 8.58 -23.86 1.87
CA ALA A 323 9.32 -23.12 0.85
C ALA A 323 8.94 -23.62 -0.55
N VAL A 324 8.31 -22.75 -1.35
CA VAL A 324 7.88 -23.06 -2.73
C VAL A 324 9.09 -23.12 -3.67
N GLN A 325 10.18 -22.44 -3.34
CA GLN A 325 11.40 -22.45 -4.14
C GLN A 325 12.31 -23.60 -3.71
N HIS A 326 12.49 -24.57 -4.61
CA HIS A 326 13.38 -25.73 -4.39
C HIS A 326 14.87 -25.39 -4.46
N THR A 327 15.23 -24.14 -4.79
CA THR A 327 16.64 -23.71 -4.92
C THR A 327 17.41 -23.88 -3.62
N GLY A 328 16.82 -23.48 -2.49
CA GLY A 328 17.42 -23.68 -1.16
C GLY A 328 17.56 -25.15 -0.80
N PHE A 329 16.54 -25.96 -1.09
CA PHE A 329 16.59 -27.41 -0.86
C PHE A 329 17.66 -28.09 -1.74
N LEU A 330 17.77 -27.70 -3.01
CA LEU A 330 18.77 -28.22 -3.95
C LEU A 330 20.19 -27.88 -3.48
N ALA A 331 20.43 -26.67 -2.96
CA ALA A 331 21.72 -26.28 -2.39
C ALA A 331 22.10 -27.16 -1.18
N ILE A 332 21.15 -27.42 -0.27
CA ILE A 332 21.40 -28.28 0.90
C ILE A 332 21.62 -29.74 0.46
N ALA A 333 20.79 -30.26 -0.44
CA ALA A 333 20.88 -31.63 -0.92
C ALA A 333 22.20 -31.90 -1.67
N THR A 334 22.69 -30.93 -2.45
CA THR A 334 23.99 -31.04 -3.13
C THR A 334 25.15 -31.07 -2.15
N VAL A 335 25.18 -30.15 -1.16
CA VAL A 335 26.22 -30.16 -0.10
C VAL A 335 26.19 -31.47 0.69
N MET A 336 25.00 -31.95 1.06
CA MET A 336 24.83 -33.22 1.75
C MET A 336 25.32 -34.40 0.90
N GLY A 337 25.00 -34.42 -0.39
CA GLY A 337 25.46 -35.43 -1.34
C GLY A 337 26.98 -35.46 -1.49
N PHE A 338 27.63 -34.30 -1.59
CA PHE A 338 29.10 -34.20 -1.61
C PHE A 338 29.70 -34.69 -0.29
N HIS A 339 29.14 -34.32 0.85
CA HIS A 339 29.61 -34.77 2.15
C HIS A 339 29.53 -36.30 2.27
N LEU A 340 28.39 -36.90 1.91
CA LEU A 340 28.22 -38.35 1.90
C LEU A 340 29.21 -39.04 0.96
N ALA A 341 29.43 -38.50 -0.24
CA ALA A 341 30.41 -39.05 -1.18
C ALA A 341 31.83 -39.03 -0.58
N LEU A 342 32.24 -37.92 0.05
CA LEU A 342 33.54 -37.82 0.72
C LEU A 342 33.67 -38.83 1.87
N VAL A 343 32.63 -38.98 2.69
CA VAL A 343 32.62 -39.98 3.78
C VAL A 343 32.75 -41.40 3.22
N ILE A 344 32.01 -41.72 2.15
CA ILE A 344 32.10 -43.03 1.49
C ILE A 344 33.50 -43.27 0.91
N ILE A 345 34.12 -42.26 0.28
CA ILE A 345 35.48 -42.36 -0.25
C ILE A 345 36.49 -42.61 0.89
N CYS A 346 36.42 -41.83 1.97
CA CYS A 346 37.27 -42.01 3.14
C CYS A 346 37.10 -43.41 3.75
N LEU A 347 35.86 -43.88 3.87
CA LEU A 347 35.55 -45.19 4.42
C LEU A 347 36.01 -46.32 3.49
N TYR A 348 35.84 -46.16 2.18
CA TYR A 348 36.35 -47.09 1.18
C TYR A 348 37.88 -47.18 1.22
N MET A 349 38.59 -46.04 1.21
CA MET A 349 40.04 -46.00 1.34
C MET A 349 40.50 -46.66 2.66
N PHE A 350 39.80 -46.39 3.76
CA PHE A 350 40.10 -47.01 5.05
C PHE A 350 39.91 -48.54 5.04
N LEU A 351 38.85 -49.04 4.39
CA LEU A 351 38.55 -50.47 4.29
C LEU A 351 39.38 -51.21 3.22
N SER A 352 39.80 -50.54 2.14
CA SER A 352 40.63 -51.15 1.10
C SER A 352 42.11 -51.17 1.51
N GLU A 353 42.57 -50.08 2.12
CA GLU A 353 43.97 -49.90 2.54
C GLU A 353 44.20 -50.28 4.02
N THR A 354 43.26 -50.99 4.65
CA THR A 354 43.45 -51.49 6.04
C THR A 354 44.58 -52.50 6.16
N LYS A 355 45.14 -53.00 5.04
CA LYS A 355 46.39 -53.76 5.01
C LYS A 355 47.63 -52.92 5.37
N TRP A 356 47.54 -51.60 5.22
CA TRP A 356 48.58 -50.62 5.56
C TRP A 356 48.22 -49.77 6.78
N SER A 357 46.93 -49.70 7.13
CA SER A 357 46.49 -49.12 8.39
C SER A 357 47.05 -49.93 9.57
N ILE A 358 47.82 -49.24 10.40
CA ILE A 358 48.60 -49.72 11.56
C ILE A 358 47.73 -50.41 12.65
N MET A 359 46.42 -50.54 12.45
CA MET A 359 45.47 -51.21 13.35
C MET A 359 45.73 -52.72 13.54
N GLY A 360 46.57 -53.34 12.71
CA GLY A 360 47.05 -54.71 12.90
C GLY A 360 48.50 -54.82 13.41
N ASN A 361 49.23 -53.70 13.57
CA ASN A 361 50.61 -53.75 14.02
C ASN A 361 50.67 -53.73 15.55
N THR A 362 50.79 -54.92 16.15
CA THR A 362 50.95 -55.12 17.60
C THR A 362 52.03 -54.23 18.20
N TRP A 363 53.04 -53.81 17.41
CA TRP A 363 54.09 -52.90 17.85
C TRP A 363 53.63 -51.49 18.18
N CYS A 364 52.57 -50.96 17.57
CA CYS A 364 52.04 -49.65 17.95
C CYS A 364 51.25 -49.70 19.25
N ALA A 365 50.55 -50.80 19.52
CA ALA A 365 49.93 -51.05 20.84
C ALA A 365 51.00 -51.29 21.92
N ILE A 366 52.08 -52.01 21.59
CA ILE A 366 53.24 -52.22 22.47
C ILE A 366 54.02 -50.92 22.70
N ALA A 367 54.16 -50.07 21.69
CA ALA A 367 54.85 -48.79 21.79
C ALA A 367 54.17 -47.86 22.81
N GLN A 368 52.84 -47.90 22.91
CA GLN A 368 52.12 -47.14 23.93
C GLN A 368 52.39 -47.62 25.37
N LEU A 369 53.01 -48.80 25.57
CA LEU A 369 53.31 -49.40 26.87
C LEU A 369 54.76 -49.26 27.33
N VAL A 370 55.63 -48.59 26.56
CA VAL A 370 57.06 -48.58 26.89
C VAL A 370 57.46 -47.46 27.87
N ASN A 371 58.10 -47.87 28.97
CA ASN A 371 58.68 -46.99 29.98
C ASN A 371 60.15 -46.63 29.67
N THR A 372 60.60 -45.52 30.24
CA THR A 372 61.92 -44.85 30.12
C THR A 372 63.16 -45.74 30.14
N GLN A 373 63.13 -46.92 30.78
CA GLN A 373 64.27 -47.87 30.78
C GLN A 373 64.47 -48.63 29.46
N MET A 374 63.56 -48.52 28.48
CA MET A 374 63.61 -49.26 27.22
C MET A 374 63.82 -48.39 25.97
N ILE A 375 64.22 -47.12 26.15
CA ILE A 375 64.50 -46.16 25.07
C ILE A 375 65.63 -46.65 24.14
N GLU A 376 66.56 -47.46 24.65
CA GLU A 376 67.73 -47.93 23.89
C GLU A 376 67.39 -48.91 22.74
N PHE A 377 66.22 -49.56 22.76
CA PHE A 377 65.76 -50.46 21.68
C PHE A 377 64.64 -49.85 20.83
N TRP A 378 64.30 -48.60 21.10
CA TRP A 378 63.04 -47.98 20.67
C TRP A 378 63.12 -47.33 19.28
N GLY A 379 64.26 -46.70 18.97
CA GLY A 379 64.47 -46.02 17.68
C GLY A 379 64.30 -46.96 16.49
N GLU A 380 64.70 -48.23 16.65
CA GLU A 380 64.65 -49.23 15.58
C GLU A 380 63.28 -49.95 15.47
N ALA A 381 62.58 -50.16 16.59
CA ALA A 381 61.29 -50.85 16.61
C ALA A 381 60.11 -49.94 16.19
N ALA A 382 60.18 -48.64 16.50
CA ALA A 382 59.13 -47.67 16.19
C ALA A 382 59.01 -47.34 14.69
N ASN A 383 60.07 -47.60 13.90
CA ASN A 383 60.10 -47.37 12.46
C ASN A 383 59.44 -48.48 11.63
N GLY A 384 58.64 -49.36 12.25
CA GLY A 384 57.84 -50.37 11.53
C GLY A 384 58.65 -51.55 10.97
N ALA A 385 59.83 -51.81 11.53
CA ALA A 385 60.66 -52.94 11.11
C ALA A 385 59.96 -54.29 11.38
N THR A 386 59.94 -55.17 10.38
CA THR A 386 59.37 -56.53 10.49
C THR A 386 60.22 -57.39 11.42
N VAL A 387 59.58 -58.34 12.15
CA VAL A 387 60.22 -59.21 13.16
C VAL A 387 61.49 -59.91 12.67
N ASN A 388 61.53 -60.28 11.39
CA ASN A 388 62.68 -60.94 10.79
C ASN A 388 63.90 -60.03 10.64
N ASN A 389 63.70 -58.72 10.43
CA ASN A 389 64.79 -57.75 10.32
C ASN A 389 65.36 -57.41 11.70
N LEU A 390 64.50 -57.22 12.70
CA LEU A 390 64.95 -56.98 14.08
C LEU A 390 65.75 -58.19 14.62
N ARG A 391 65.28 -59.40 14.32
CA ARG A 391 65.99 -60.64 14.66
C ARG A 391 67.35 -60.75 13.99
N ARG A 392 67.46 -60.43 12.69
CA ARG A 392 68.75 -60.44 11.96
C ARG A 392 69.72 -59.39 12.49
N MET A 393 69.23 -58.22 12.93
CA MET A 393 70.09 -57.19 13.54
C MET A 393 70.61 -57.64 14.92
N LEU A 394 69.75 -58.21 15.77
CA LEU A 394 70.16 -58.74 17.08
C LEU A 394 71.12 -59.95 16.96
N GLU A 395 70.96 -60.76 15.92
CA GLU A 395 71.90 -61.83 15.55
C GLU A 395 73.23 -61.26 15.04
N GLY A 396 73.22 -60.13 14.31
CA GLY A 396 74.42 -59.42 13.84
C GLY A 396 75.23 -58.73 14.95
N GLU A 397 74.58 -58.27 16.02
CA GLU A 397 75.25 -57.67 17.19
C GLU A 397 75.71 -58.69 18.25
N ASN A 398 75.59 -59.99 17.98
CA ASN A 398 75.91 -61.08 18.92
C ASN A 398 75.11 -61.00 20.24
N ARG A 399 73.86 -60.49 20.17
CA ARG A 399 72.92 -60.31 21.30
C ARG A 399 71.71 -61.25 21.20
N SER A 400 71.82 -62.32 20.41
CA SER A 400 70.74 -63.26 20.07
C SER A 400 70.14 -64.03 21.25
N THR A 401 70.78 -64.01 22.42
CA THR A 401 70.32 -64.67 23.66
C THR A 401 69.38 -63.82 24.51
N ILE A 402 69.22 -62.52 24.21
CA ILE A 402 68.33 -61.63 24.96
C ILE A 402 66.90 -61.85 24.48
N LYS A 403 66.11 -62.58 25.27
CA LYS A 403 64.66 -62.72 25.04
C LYS A 403 63.95 -61.58 25.75
N VAL A 404 63.12 -60.82 25.04
CA VAL A 404 62.23 -59.81 25.63
C VAL A 404 60.81 -60.38 25.66
N GLY A 405 60.13 -60.28 26.81
CA GLY A 405 58.77 -60.79 27.01
C GLY A 405 58.01 -59.97 28.04
N ILE A 406 56.69 -60.14 28.11
CA ILE A 406 55.84 -59.38 29.03
C ILE A 406 55.91 -60.05 30.41
N GLY A 407 56.17 -59.27 31.47
CA GLY A 407 56.24 -59.73 32.85
C GLY A 407 55.85 -58.63 33.84
N GLU A 408 55.41 -59.02 35.02
CA GLU A 408 54.98 -58.12 36.10
C GLU A 408 56.19 -57.69 36.94
N ASP A 409 56.29 -56.40 37.26
CA ASP A 409 57.32 -55.90 38.17
C ASP A 409 56.95 -56.14 39.64
N ALA A 410 57.88 -55.87 40.56
CA ALA A 410 57.67 -56.08 42.00
C ALA A 410 56.58 -55.17 42.59
N SER A 411 56.08 -54.20 41.83
CA SER A 411 54.97 -53.30 42.19
C SER A 411 53.64 -53.70 41.53
N GLY A 412 53.58 -54.80 40.79
CA GLY A 412 52.36 -55.29 40.14
C GLY A 412 52.06 -54.68 38.77
N LEU A 413 53.02 -53.96 38.18
CA LEU A 413 52.85 -53.36 36.85
C LEU A 413 53.38 -54.31 35.77
N VAL A 414 52.51 -54.66 34.82
CA VAL A 414 52.83 -55.57 33.71
C VAL A 414 53.48 -54.78 32.57
N GLY A 415 54.71 -55.12 32.22
CA GLY A 415 55.49 -54.47 31.16
C GLY A 415 56.45 -55.41 30.44
N LEU A 416 57.05 -54.96 29.34
CA LEU A 416 58.07 -55.74 28.65
C LEU A 416 59.37 -55.77 29.48
N ARG A 417 60.00 -56.93 29.60
CA ARG A 417 61.25 -57.13 30.35
C ARG A 417 62.23 -57.99 29.58
N LYS A 418 63.53 -57.67 29.70
CA LYS A 418 64.62 -58.54 29.26
C LYS A 418 64.66 -59.76 30.18
N ARG A 419 64.43 -60.93 29.63
CA ARG A 419 64.60 -62.22 30.29
C ARG A 419 66.01 -62.70 29.95
N PHE A 420 66.92 -62.59 30.90
CA PHE A 420 68.21 -63.26 30.80
C PHE A 420 67.95 -64.76 30.84
N ALA A 421 68.56 -65.51 29.93
CA ALA A 421 68.56 -66.96 30.01
C ALA A 421 69.36 -67.34 31.25
N GLU A 422 68.67 -67.63 32.36
CA GLU A 422 69.28 -68.34 33.46
C GLU A 422 69.79 -69.68 32.92
N GLY A 423 71.06 -69.97 33.17
CA GLY A 423 71.76 -71.14 32.66
C GLY A 423 71.14 -72.45 33.15
N MET A 424 71.52 -73.53 32.46
CA MET A 424 71.49 -74.89 32.99
C MET A 424 72.06 -74.97 34.40
#